data_AF-A0A6A6V1M1-F1
#
_entry.id   AF-A0A6A6V1M1-F1
#
_cell.length_a   1.000
_cell.length_b   1.000
_cell.length_c   1.000
_cell.angle_alpha   90.00
_cell.angle_beta   90.00
_cell.angle_gamma   90.00
#
_symmetry.space_group_name_H-M   'P 1'
#
loop_
_entity.id
_entity.type
_entity.pdbx_description
1 polymer ?
#
loop_
_entity_poly.entity_id
_entity_poly.type
_entity_poly.pdbx_seq_one_letter_code
_entity_poly.pdbx_strand_id
1 'polypeptide(L)'
;MTTIPIRYAEARDWQDVMKNRSRHKMHELIERLGLRAKWSSNKRGKTNFDSPLVKELVLDMSTNIVAKLPKEPEELAAHLSAPDSLQDEVEELLRKHGSAIWGRMGDREHLVSAGEPGVEPTYYPRDLYYENEEDRELIRILLHWWIGLKACNVLLARDRLDRERKKKSQRSRHRVVVLGTFEDASGREPAPPSVPIAPAAVRPDFTPHALYGRPAQYAQALRLDTSYSSPASPLSGTPLHSNDSPVIPVYGASGEGHSIGRDLGGSRGGSTTGTLSHSLAGHMGADSSATLPRITPPVTGLPSVQQLGAEIGSLVSHFLEDSSTGERWPTPGSYGGQLQQALDAETLQAFRSYIYPSERGPKWDEQMLLRRLETAWRDKVRNWHKGTAAAGNAASFAACDRAFLTWIELRRHLADLEQANERWRQEPEGDQASDAQLQARIAQHKTLMSVSRDLVRSWDDLAASVEGEGEGGGGAGLTADAVLVQAFVLLAGDTTPATTAGTATEPLIWTPMNVAETVRWLRGHLEQFAAEEAEADEGLLYVRTGSGGRT
;
A
#
# COMPACT_ATOMS: atom_id res chain seq x y z
N MET A 1 -32.97 -18.89 -13.98
CA MET A 1 -31.86 -18.01 -14.39
C MET A 1 -30.92 -18.84 -15.22
N THR A 2 -30.72 -18.49 -16.50
CA THR A 2 -29.87 -19.26 -17.43
C THR A 2 -28.41 -18.91 -17.19
N THR A 3 -27.64 -19.83 -16.61
CA THR A 3 -26.18 -19.73 -16.48
C THR A 3 -25.56 -19.63 -17.88
N ILE A 4 -24.76 -18.60 -18.13
CA ILE A 4 -24.04 -18.48 -19.40
C ILE A 4 -23.01 -19.62 -19.47
N PRO A 5 -23.11 -20.54 -20.43
CA PRO A 5 -22.18 -21.66 -20.56
C PRO A 5 -20.79 -21.11 -20.86
N ILE A 6 -19.80 -21.50 -20.05
CA ILE A 6 -18.40 -21.17 -20.34
C ILE A 6 -17.91 -22.08 -21.46
N ARG A 7 -17.20 -21.49 -22.43
CA ARG A 7 -16.59 -22.18 -23.56
C ARG A 7 -15.09 -21.95 -23.51
N TYR A 8 -14.32 -22.75 -24.26
CA TYR A 8 -12.90 -22.45 -24.51
C TYR A 8 -12.72 -21.02 -25.00
N ALA A 9 -11.60 -20.42 -24.61
CA ALA A 9 -11.24 -19.08 -25.00
C ALA A 9 -10.95 -18.99 -26.50
N GLU A 10 -11.47 -17.96 -27.14
CA GLU A 10 -11.11 -17.63 -28.52
C GLU A 10 -9.89 -16.70 -28.56
N ALA A 11 -9.29 -16.53 -29.73
CA ALA A 11 -8.14 -15.65 -29.89
C ALA A 11 -8.40 -14.21 -29.43
N ARG A 12 -9.62 -13.72 -29.66
CA ARG A 12 -10.05 -12.39 -29.21
C ARG A 12 -10.08 -12.29 -27.69
N ASP A 13 -10.50 -13.35 -27.01
CA ASP A 13 -10.55 -13.37 -25.54
C ASP A 13 -9.15 -13.21 -24.94
N TRP A 14 -8.16 -13.95 -25.47
CA TRP A 14 -6.77 -13.82 -25.00
C TRP A 14 -6.17 -12.45 -25.28
N GLN A 15 -6.49 -11.85 -26.43
CA GLN A 15 -6.10 -10.47 -26.72
C GLN A 15 -6.73 -9.47 -25.74
N ASP A 16 -8.00 -9.67 -25.37
CA ASP A 16 -8.69 -8.82 -24.40
C ASP A 16 -8.11 -9.00 -22.99
N VAL A 17 -7.75 -10.22 -22.60
CA VAL A 17 -7.02 -10.51 -21.35
C VAL A 17 -5.69 -9.74 -21.31
N MET A 18 -4.88 -9.78 -22.37
CA MET A 18 -3.61 -9.03 -22.46
C MET A 18 -3.78 -7.52 -22.36
N LYS A 19 -4.97 -7.00 -22.69
CA LYS A 19 -5.33 -5.58 -22.58
C LYS A 19 -5.99 -5.22 -21.24
N ASN A 20 -5.98 -6.12 -20.25
CA ASN A 20 -6.70 -5.98 -18.97
C ASN A 20 -8.22 -5.80 -19.14
N ARG A 21 -8.80 -6.40 -20.18
CA ARG A 21 -10.25 -6.37 -20.49
C ARG A 21 -10.86 -7.78 -20.44
N SER A 22 -10.30 -8.65 -19.60
CA SER A 22 -10.77 -10.02 -19.45
C SER A 22 -12.25 -10.06 -19.06
N ARG A 23 -13.03 -10.89 -19.76
CA ARG A 23 -14.44 -11.14 -19.44
C ARG A 23 -14.62 -12.00 -18.17
N HIS A 24 -13.61 -12.81 -17.84
CA HIS A 24 -13.61 -13.68 -16.66
C HIS A 24 -12.55 -13.21 -15.69
N LYS A 25 -12.88 -13.23 -14.40
CA LYS A 25 -11.92 -12.93 -13.34
C LYS A 25 -11.41 -14.21 -12.70
N MET A 26 -10.22 -14.13 -12.11
CA MET A 26 -9.56 -15.24 -11.43
C MET A 26 -10.46 -15.89 -10.36
N HIS A 27 -11.15 -15.09 -9.55
CA HIS A 27 -12.04 -15.59 -8.50
C HIS A 27 -13.27 -16.29 -9.04
N GLU A 28 -13.87 -15.76 -10.10
CA GLU A 28 -15.02 -16.37 -10.76
C GLU A 28 -14.68 -17.77 -11.30
N LEU A 29 -13.47 -17.97 -11.83
CA LEU A 29 -13.02 -19.29 -12.30
C LEU A 29 -12.79 -20.27 -11.15
N ILE A 30 -12.18 -19.81 -10.06
CA ILE A 30 -11.92 -20.62 -8.86
C ILE A 30 -13.24 -21.05 -8.21
N GLU A 31 -14.21 -20.14 -8.11
CA GLU A 31 -15.54 -20.44 -7.59
C GLU A 31 -16.33 -21.36 -8.52
N ARG A 32 -16.24 -21.18 -9.85
CA ARG A 32 -16.80 -22.12 -10.84
C ARG A 32 -16.21 -23.52 -10.76
N LEU A 33 -14.96 -23.66 -10.32
CA LEU A 33 -14.32 -24.95 -10.02
C LEU A 33 -14.77 -25.55 -8.68
N GLY A 34 -15.56 -24.80 -7.90
CA GLY A 34 -16.00 -25.17 -6.56
C GLY A 34 -14.90 -25.09 -5.52
N LEU A 35 -13.76 -24.47 -5.79
CA LEU A 35 -12.62 -24.48 -4.87
C LEU A 35 -12.80 -23.44 -3.76
N ARG A 36 -12.71 -23.88 -2.51
CA ARG A 36 -12.76 -23.00 -1.34
C ARG A 36 -11.45 -22.22 -1.20
N ALA A 37 -11.50 -20.92 -1.47
CA ALA A 37 -10.35 -20.03 -1.35
C ALA A 37 -10.54 -19.00 -0.23
N LYS A 38 -9.48 -18.74 0.52
CA LYS A 38 -9.40 -17.58 1.43
C LYS A 38 -8.95 -16.36 0.66
N TRP A 39 -9.90 -15.47 0.40
CA TRP A 39 -9.65 -14.16 -0.17
C TRP A 39 -9.02 -13.26 0.90
N SER A 40 -7.79 -12.80 0.67
CA SER A 40 -7.19 -11.78 1.51
C SER A 40 -7.96 -10.46 1.34
N SER A 41 -8.37 -9.80 2.43
CA SER A 41 -9.08 -8.51 2.38
C SER A 41 -8.24 -7.36 1.81
N ASN A 42 -6.92 -7.56 1.71
CA ASN A 42 -6.02 -6.62 1.05
C ASN A 42 -6.18 -6.71 -0.47
N LYS A 43 -6.46 -5.57 -1.11
CA LYS A 43 -6.81 -5.33 -2.52
C LYS A 43 -5.87 -5.91 -3.61
N ARG A 44 -4.91 -6.80 -3.28
CA ARG A 44 -3.97 -7.44 -4.21
C ARG A 44 -4.27 -8.93 -4.48
N GLY A 45 -5.38 -9.47 -3.97
CA GLY A 45 -6.01 -10.68 -4.52
C GLY A 45 -5.09 -11.89 -4.69
N LYS A 46 -4.18 -12.15 -3.73
CA LYS A 46 -3.49 -13.44 -3.69
C LYS A 46 -4.50 -14.47 -3.23
N THR A 47 -4.87 -15.39 -4.12
CA THR A 47 -5.71 -16.54 -3.78
C THR A 47 -4.90 -17.48 -2.89
N ASN A 48 -5.35 -17.69 -1.67
CA ASN A 48 -4.79 -18.71 -0.78
C ASN A 48 -5.80 -19.84 -0.64
N PHE A 49 -5.31 -21.06 -0.67
CA PHE A 49 -6.10 -22.27 -0.40
C PHE A 49 -5.62 -22.84 0.92
N ASP A 50 -6.51 -23.43 1.72
CA ASP A 50 -6.10 -24.13 2.95
C ASP A 50 -5.64 -25.55 2.63
N SER A 51 -6.37 -26.23 1.74
CA SER A 51 -6.14 -27.63 1.40
C SER A 51 -4.81 -27.88 0.70
N PRO A 52 -4.04 -28.88 1.17
CA PRO A 52 -2.77 -29.25 0.56
C PRO A 52 -2.95 -29.77 -0.88
N LEU A 53 -4.05 -30.46 -1.17
CA LEU A 53 -4.34 -30.98 -2.51
C LEU A 53 -4.47 -29.86 -3.54
N VAL A 54 -5.22 -28.81 -3.19
CA VAL A 54 -5.40 -27.64 -4.08
C VAL A 54 -4.09 -26.84 -4.18
N LYS A 55 -3.31 -26.74 -3.11
CA LYS A 55 -1.97 -26.13 -3.16
C LYS A 55 -1.05 -26.88 -4.12
N GLU A 56 -1.08 -28.22 -4.12
CA GLU A 56 -0.29 -29.04 -5.04
C GLU A 56 -0.72 -28.85 -6.50
N LEU A 57 -2.03 -28.83 -6.78
CA LEU A 57 -2.56 -28.49 -8.11
C LEU A 57 -2.02 -27.12 -8.58
N VAL A 58 -2.10 -26.11 -7.72
CA VAL A 58 -1.64 -24.75 -8.03
C VAL A 58 -0.13 -24.70 -8.24
N LEU A 59 0.64 -25.50 -7.49
CA LEU A 59 2.08 -25.63 -7.64
C LEU A 59 2.42 -26.24 -8.99
N ASP A 60 1.89 -27.42 -9.31
CA ASP A 60 2.12 -28.12 -10.58
C ASP A 60 1.72 -27.27 -11.78
N MET A 61 0.56 -26.61 -11.68
CA MET A 61 0.12 -25.66 -12.69
C MET A 61 1.16 -24.55 -12.92
N SER A 62 1.79 -24.04 -11.86
CA SER A 62 2.78 -22.96 -11.95
C SER A 62 4.14 -23.44 -12.45
N THR A 63 4.64 -24.54 -11.91
CA THR A 63 6.00 -25.04 -12.15
C THR A 63 6.10 -25.85 -13.43
N ASN A 64 5.08 -26.65 -13.76
CA ASN A 64 5.17 -27.63 -14.84
C ASN A 64 4.56 -27.13 -16.14
N ILE A 65 3.63 -26.16 -16.08
CA ILE A 65 2.91 -25.63 -17.24
C ILE A 65 3.25 -24.16 -17.45
N VAL A 66 2.83 -23.27 -16.54
CA VAL A 66 2.99 -21.82 -16.72
C VAL A 66 4.45 -21.40 -16.89
N ALA A 67 5.40 -22.04 -16.20
CA ALA A 67 6.82 -21.74 -16.34
C ALA A 67 7.41 -22.08 -17.73
N LYS A 68 6.77 -22.99 -18.48
CA LYS A 68 7.19 -23.43 -19.82
C LYS A 68 6.52 -22.64 -20.94
N LEU A 69 5.48 -21.87 -20.63
CA LEU A 69 4.75 -21.09 -21.63
C LEU A 69 5.58 -19.94 -22.22
N PRO A 70 5.26 -19.49 -23.45
CA PRO A 70 5.92 -18.36 -24.08
C PRO A 70 5.90 -17.12 -23.19
N LYS A 71 7.03 -16.41 -23.16
CA LYS A 71 7.23 -15.24 -22.29
C LYS A 71 6.96 -13.91 -23.01
N GLU A 72 6.69 -13.96 -24.31
CA GLU A 72 6.31 -12.79 -25.10
C GLU A 72 4.78 -12.73 -25.21
N PRO A 73 4.17 -11.54 -25.11
CA PRO A 73 2.73 -11.39 -25.00
C PRO A 73 1.99 -11.86 -26.26
N GLU A 74 2.54 -11.58 -27.44
CA GLU A 74 1.94 -11.97 -28.72
C GLU A 74 2.06 -13.47 -28.96
N GLU A 75 3.21 -14.06 -28.65
CA GLU A 75 3.44 -15.50 -28.75
C GLU A 75 2.58 -16.28 -27.77
N LEU A 76 2.43 -15.79 -26.53
CA LEU A 76 1.58 -16.43 -25.53
C LEU A 76 0.11 -16.37 -25.96
N ALA A 77 -0.38 -15.23 -26.43
CA ALA A 77 -1.74 -15.12 -26.94
C ALA A 77 -1.95 -16.06 -28.13
N ALA A 78 -1.03 -16.13 -29.08
CA ALA A 78 -1.12 -17.05 -30.22
C ALA A 78 -1.13 -18.53 -29.77
N HIS A 79 -0.27 -18.90 -28.83
CA HIS A 79 -0.18 -20.26 -28.29
C HIS A 79 -1.47 -20.67 -27.55
N LEU A 80 -2.00 -19.82 -26.68
CA LEU A 80 -3.27 -20.09 -25.97
C LEU A 80 -4.50 -20.08 -26.89
N SER A 81 -4.38 -19.46 -28.07
CA SER A 81 -5.44 -19.43 -29.08
C SER A 81 -5.41 -20.60 -30.05
N ALA A 82 -4.36 -21.43 -29.99
CA ALA A 82 -4.24 -22.57 -30.88
C ALA A 82 -5.36 -23.59 -30.58
N PRO A 83 -5.87 -24.28 -31.61
CA PRO A 83 -6.75 -25.42 -31.39
C PRO A 83 -6.00 -26.43 -30.51
N ASP A 84 -6.71 -27.01 -29.55
CA ASP A 84 -6.17 -28.01 -28.62
C ASP A 84 -5.01 -27.49 -27.74
N SER A 85 -4.87 -26.17 -27.61
CA SER A 85 -3.88 -25.55 -26.72
C SER A 85 -4.07 -26.02 -25.28
N LEU A 86 -2.95 -26.35 -24.61
CA LEU A 86 -2.92 -26.84 -23.24
C LEU A 86 -3.70 -28.14 -22.97
N GLN A 87 -4.17 -28.85 -24.01
CA GLN A 87 -5.01 -30.02 -23.81
C GLN A 87 -4.28 -31.12 -23.04
N ASP A 88 -3.09 -31.50 -23.49
CA ASP A 88 -2.27 -32.54 -22.86
C ASP A 88 -1.87 -32.15 -21.43
N GLU A 89 -1.53 -30.88 -21.22
CA GLU A 89 -1.17 -30.34 -19.92
C GLU A 89 -2.35 -30.35 -18.93
N VAL A 90 -3.55 -30.01 -19.39
CA VAL A 90 -4.77 -30.06 -18.57
C VAL A 90 -5.17 -31.50 -18.29
N GLU A 91 -5.06 -32.41 -19.26
CA GLU A 91 -5.31 -33.84 -19.05
C GLU A 91 -4.36 -34.43 -18.01
N GLU A 92 -3.08 -34.06 -18.05
CA GLU A 92 -2.10 -34.53 -17.08
C GLU A 92 -2.41 -34.02 -15.66
N LEU A 93 -2.86 -32.77 -15.52
CA LEU A 93 -3.34 -32.26 -14.24
C LEU A 93 -4.58 -33.00 -13.75
N LEU A 94 -5.55 -33.25 -14.63
CA LEU A 94 -6.77 -33.98 -14.31
C LEU A 94 -6.47 -35.44 -13.94
N ARG A 95 -5.53 -36.08 -14.60
CA ARG A 95 -5.08 -37.44 -14.29
C ARG A 95 -4.44 -37.52 -12.91
N LYS A 96 -3.64 -36.52 -12.54
CA LYS A 96 -2.92 -36.48 -11.25
C LYS A 96 -3.83 -36.06 -10.08
N HIS A 97 -4.60 -35.00 -10.27
CA HIS A 97 -5.33 -34.32 -9.18
C HIS A 97 -6.84 -34.50 -9.24
N GLY A 98 -7.39 -34.91 -10.39
CA GLY A 98 -8.82 -34.89 -10.67
C GLY A 98 -9.65 -35.66 -9.64
N SER A 99 -9.31 -36.93 -9.42
CA SER A 99 -10.01 -37.78 -8.46
C SER A 99 -9.79 -37.38 -7.00
N ALA A 100 -8.61 -36.85 -6.65
CA ALA A 100 -8.31 -36.41 -5.29
C ALA A 100 -9.06 -35.12 -4.93
N ILE A 101 -9.23 -34.19 -5.88
CA ILE A 101 -9.88 -32.89 -5.62
C ILE A 101 -11.38 -32.99 -5.85
N TRP A 102 -11.82 -33.54 -6.99
CA TRP A 102 -13.23 -33.55 -7.42
C TRP A 102 -13.86 -34.95 -7.43
N GLY A 103 -13.16 -35.99 -6.96
CA GLY A 103 -13.71 -37.34 -6.90
C GLY A 103 -14.80 -37.50 -5.83
N ARG A 104 -15.58 -38.57 -5.94
CA ARG A 104 -16.65 -38.91 -4.98
C ARG A 104 -16.12 -39.60 -3.72
N MET A 105 -15.00 -40.29 -3.84
CA MET A 105 -14.46 -41.20 -2.82
C MET A 105 -13.30 -40.54 -2.04
N GLY A 106 -13.54 -39.36 -1.47
CA GLY A 106 -12.52 -38.61 -0.73
C GLY A 106 -13.12 -37.48 0.10
N ASP A 107 -12.26 -36.88 0.93
CA ASP A 107 -12.59 -35.65 1.64
C ASP A 107 -12.74 -34.49 0.64
N ARG A 108 -13.84 -33.76 0.75
CA ARG A 108 -14.23 -32.64 -0.12
C ARG A 108 -14.39 -31.32 0.65
N GLU A 109 -13.86 -31.22 1.86
CA GLU A 109 -13.89 -29.98 2.67
C GLU A 109 -13.29 -28.76 1.93
N HIS A 110 -12.37 -29.01 1.00
CA HIS A 110 -11.77 -27.98 0.14
C HIS A 110 -12.65 -27.51 -1.01
N LEU A 111 -13.82 -28.11 -1.18
CA LEU A 111 -14.84 -27.67 -2.11
C LEU A 111 -15.95 -26.91 -1.37
N VAL A 112 -16.53 -25.93 -2.06
CA VAL A 112 -17.79 -25.34 -1.65
C VAL A 112 -18.94 -26.20 -2.16
N SER A 113 -20.06 -26.22 -1.43
CA SER A 113 -21.26 -26.91 -1.88
C SER A 113 -22.17 -25.94 -2.65
N ALA A 114 -22.79 -26.42 -3.72
CA ALA A 114 -23.80 -25.66 -4.45
C ALA A 114 -24.96 -25.27 -3.52
N GLY A 115 -25.23 -23.97 -3.41
CA GLY A 115 -26.23 -23.41 -2.50
C GLY A 115 -25.73 -23.10 -1.08
N GLU A 116 -24.43 -23.27 -0.79
CA GLU A 116 -23.82 -22.80 0.46
C GLU A 116 -23.92 -21.26 0.58
N PRO A 117 -24.22 -20.71 1.77
CA PRO A 117 -24.29 -19.26 1.97
C PRO A 117 -22.97 -18.59 1.63
N GLY A 118 -23.01 -17.63 0.70
CA GLY A 118 -21.83 -16.91 0.20
C GLY A 118 -21.28 -17.42 -1.13
N VAL A 119 -21.82 -18.53 -1.66
CA VAL A 119 -21.52 -19.01 -3.02
C VAL A 119 -22.59 -18.49 -3.97
N GLU A 120 -22.19 -17.85 -5.06
CA GLU A 120 -23.15 -17.31 -6.01
C GLU A 120 -23.70 -18.42 -6.92
N PRO A 121 -25.02 -18.69 -6.93
CA PRO A 121 -25.61 -19.74 -7.77
C PRO A 121 -25.39 -19.52 -9.27
N THR A 122 -25.14 -18.27 -9.68
CA THR A 122 -24.80 -17.90 -11.05
C THR A 122 -23.47 -18.51 -11.50
N TYR A 123 -22.50 -18.64 -10.58
CA TYR A 123 -21.15 -19.13 -10.86
C TYR A 123 -21.01 -20.62 -10.53
N TYR A 124 -21.64 -21.12 -9.46
CA TYR A 124 -21.54 -22.51 -9.07
C TYR A 124 -22.93 -23.15 -8.86
N PRO A 125 -23.63 -23.51 -9.95
CA PRO A 125 -25.02 -24.00 -9.88
C PRO A 125 -25.14 -25.46 -9.40
N ARG A 126 -24.07 -26.27 -9.55
CA ARG A 126 -24.05 -27.69 -9.16
C ARG A 126 -22.65 -28.11 -8.74
N ASP A 127 -22.59 -29.09 -7.83
CA ASP A 127 -21.33 -29.72 -7.43
C ASP A 127 -20.71 -30.49 -8.60
N LEU A 128 -19.40 -30.32 -8.79
CA LEU A 128 -18.66 -30.97 -9.87
C LEU A 128 -18.04 -32.29 -9.40
N TYR A 129 -18.16 -33.33 -10.22
CA TYR A 129 -17.60 -34.65 -9.95
C TYR A 129 -16.67 -35.11 -11.07
N TYR A 130 -15.45 -35.50 -10.73
CA TYR A 130 -14.45 -35.94 -11.72
C TYR A 130 -14.92 -37.15 -12.55
N GLU A 131 -15.69 -38.05 -11.95
CA GLU A 131 -16.21 -39.25 -12.60
C GLU A 131 -17.38 -38.98 -13.56
N ASN A 132 -17.98 -37.78 -13.50
CA ASN A 132 -19.01 -37.37 -14.45
C ASN A 132 -18.36 -36.69 -15.65
N GLU A 133 -18.58 -37.22 -16.85
CA GLU A 133 -17.95 -36.74 -18.07
C GLU A 133 -18.28 -35.26 -18.37
N GLU A 134 -19.52 -34.83 -18.12
CA GLU A 134 -19.91 -33.43 -18.34
C GLU A 134 -19.19 -32.47 -17.39
N ASP A 135 -19.07 -32.85 -16.12
CA ASP A 135 -18.39 -32.06 -15.11
C ASP A 135 -16.88 -32.05 -15.38
N ARG A 136 -16.33 -33.19 -15.85
CA ARG A 136 -14.92 -33.30 -16.24
C ARG A 136 -14.58 -32.39 -17.41
N GLU A 137 -15.43 -32.32 -18.44
CA GLU A 137 -15.27 -31.37 -19.55
C GLU A 137 -15.34 -29.92 -19.04
N LEU A 138 -16.27 -29.62 -18.13
CA LEU A 138 -16.37 -28.28 -17.56
C LEU A 138 -15.10 -27.92 -16.75
N ILE A 139 -14.59 -28.84 -15.92
CA ILE A 139 -13.34 -28.65 -15.18
C ILE A 139 -12.18 -28.42 -16.16
N ARG A 140 -12.11 -29.18 -17.27
CA ARG A 140 -11.10 -29.01 -18.32
C ARG A 140 -11.10 -27.60 -18.90
N ILE A 141 -12.27 -27.10 -19.31
CA ILE A 141 -12.44 -25.73 -19.82
C ILE A 141 -12.02 -24.68 -18.77
N LEU A 142 -12.43 -24.88 -17.51
CA LEU A 142 -12.12 -23.94 -16.43
C LEU A 142 -10.63 -23.91 -16.09
N LEU A 143 -9.96 -25.06 -16.09
CA LEU A 143 -8.52 -25.17 -15.88
C LEU A 143 -7.75 -24.51 -17.02
N HIS A 144 -8.16 -24.71 -18.27
CA HIS A 144 -7.58 -24.02 -19.43
C HIS A 144 -7.61 -22.51 -19.26
N TRP A 145 -8.78 -21.96 -18.91
CA TRP A 145 -8.94 -20.54 -18.61
C TRP A 145 -8.06 -20.07 -17.45
N TRP A 146 -8.01 -20.85 -16.36
CA TRP A 146 -7.24 -20.49 -15.18
C TRP A 146 -5.73 -20.44 -15.47
N ILE A 147 -5.20 -21.44 -16.16
CA ILE A 147 -3.80 -21.51 -16.58
C ILE A 147 -3.46 -20.30 -17.45
N GLY A 148 -4.26 -20.03 -18.48
CA GLY A 148 -4.04 -18.91 -19.38
C GLY A 148 -4.06 -17.56 -18.66
N LEU A 149 -5.07 -17.29 -17.81
CA LEU A 149 -5.11 -16.06 -17.00
C LEU A 149 -3.88 -15.92 -16.10
N LYS A 150 -3.42 -17.03 -15.50
CA LYS A 150 -2.25 -17.01 -14.63
C LYS A 150 -0.98 -16.66 -15.40
N ALA A 151 -0.79 -17.24 -16.58
CA ALA A 151 0.32 -16.93 -17.46
C ALA A 151 0.31 -15.46 -17.91
N CYS A 152 -0.84 -14.96 -18.36
CA CYS A 152 -1.01 -13.55 -18.74
C CYS A 152 -0.70 -12.59 -17.58
N ASN A 153 -1.18 -12.90 -16.38
CA ASN A 153 -0.92 -12.07 -15.18
C ASN A 153 0.56 -12.01 -14.81
N VAL A 154 1.30 -13.12 -14.98
CA VAL A 154 2.76 -13.15 -14.77
C VAL A 154 3.47 -12.20 -15.74
N LEU A 155 3.09 -12.20 -17.02
CA LEU A 155 3.66 -11.28 -18.01
C LEU A 155 3.31 -9.83 -17.71
N LEU A 156 2.05 -9.52 -17.43
CA LEU A 156 1.62 -8.16 -17.11
C LEU A 156 2.31 -7.62 -15.85
N ALA A 157 2.55 -8.46 -14.85
CA ALA A 157 3.31 -8.10 -13.66
C ALA A 157 4.78 -7.83 -13.97
N ARG A 158 5.40 -8.65 -14.84
CA ARG A 158 6.78 -8.44 -15.31
C ARG A 158 6.92 -7.12 -16.05
N ASP A 159 6.04 -6.87 -17.02
CA ASP A 159 6.02 -5.62 -17.80
C ASP A 159 5.86 -4.39 -16.93
N ARG A 160 5.02 -4.47 -15.90
CA ARG A 160 4.86 -3.39 -14.92
C ARG A 160 6.17 -3.10 -14.18
N LEU A 161 6.85 -4.15 -13.68
CA LEU A 161 8.12 -4.01 -12.97
C LEU A 161 9.21 -3.44 -13.88
N ASP A 162 9.27 -3.84 -15.14
CA ASP A 162 10.26 -3.34 -16.08
C ASP A 162 10.00 -1.88 -16.48
N ARG A 163 8.72 -1.47 -16.59
CA ARG A 163 8.37 -0.04 -16.74
C ARG A 163 8.79 0.78 -15.52
N GLU A 164 8.62 0.25 -14.31
CA GLU A 164 9.07 0.91 -13.07
C GLU A 164 10.61 1.02 -13.01
N ARG A 165 11.33 -0.04 -13.38
CA ARG A 165 12.80 -0.03 -13.51
C ARG A 165 13.29 0.97 -14.55
N LYS A 166 12.64 1.04 -15.72
CA LYS A 166 12.97 2.00 -16.79
C LYS A 166 12.70 3.44 -16.37
N LYS A 167 11.60 3.71 -15.65
CA LYS A 167 11.32 5.03 -15.05
C LYS A 167 12.38 5.40 -14.02
N LYS A 168 12.82 4.46 -13.17
CA LYS A 168 13.88 4.69 -12.18
C LYS A 168 15.23 5.00 -12.84
N SER A 169 15.61 4.28 -13.90
CA SER A 169 16.86 4.53 -14.62
C SER A 169 16.83 5.86 -15.39
N GLN A 170 15.69 6.24 -15.98
CA GLN A 170 15.51 7.57 -16.58
C GLN A 170 15.62 8.69 -15.56
N ARG A 171 14.97 8.57 -14.39
CA ARG A 171 15.10 9.55 -13.29
C ARG A 171 16.55 9.67 -12.81
N SER A 172 17.29 8.56 -12.73
CA SER A 172 18.70 8.58 -12.38
C SER A 172 19.56 9.29 -13.43
N ARG A 173 19.29 9.08 -14.73
CA ARG A 173 20.01 9.75 -15.82
C ARG A 173 19.77 11.26 -15.84
N HIS A 174 18.53 11.70 -15.66
CA HIS A 174 18.22 13.13 -15.56
C HIS A 174 18.92 13.80 -14.37
N ARG A 175 19.09 13.10 -13.24
CA ARG A 175 19.84 13.62 -12.08
C ARG A 175 21.34 13.80 -12.38
N VAL A 176 21.96 12.86 -13.09
CA VAL A 176 23.39 12.95 -13.46
C VAL A 176 23.63 14.06 -14.49
N VAL A 177 22.74 14.22 -15.48
CA VAL A 177 22.85 15.31 -16.48
C VAL A 177 22.67 16.68 -15.82
N VAL A 178 21.74 16.83 -14.87
CA VAL A 178 21.55 18.08 -14.15
C VAL A 178 22.76 18.42 -13.27
N LEU A 179 23.42 17.45 -12.64
CA LEU A 179 24.67 17.72 -11.91
C LEU A 179 25.86 18.04 -12.83
N GLY A 180 25.98 17.37 -13.98
CA GLY A 180 27.05 17.64 -14.96
C GLY A 180 26.95 19.02 -15.62
N THR A 181 25.74 19.60 -15.70
CA THR A 181 25.55 20.93 -16.31
C THR A 181 25.96 22.08 -15.37
N PHE A 182 26.15 21.81 -14.06
CA PHE A 182 26.60 22.82 -13.09
C PHE A 182 28.13 22.88 -12.92
N GLU A 183 28.88 21.85 -13.34
CA GLU A 183 30.36 21.89 -13.30
C GLU A 183 30.98 22.62 -14.50
N ASP A 184 30.34 22.59 -15.67
CA ASP A 184 30.85 23.26 -16.89
C ASP A 184 30.59 24.78 -16.95
N ALA A 185 29.87 25.34 -15.98
CA ALA A 185 29.59 26.79 -15.91
C ALA A 185 30.57 27.56 -15.01
N SER A 186 31.52 26.90 -14.36
CA SER A 186 32.62 27.59 -13.66
C SER A 186 33.82 27.73 -14.61
N GLY A 187 33.88 28.86 -15.31
CA GLY A 187 35.04 29.27 -16.08
C GLY A 187 36.26 29.38 -15.17
N ARG A 188 37.06 28.31 -15.11
CA ARG A 188 38.33 28.29 -14.40
C ARG A 188 39.44 28.68 -15.37
N GLU A 189 39.88 29.92 -15.22
CA GLU A 189 41.06 30.51 -15.84
C GLU A 189 42.32 29.68 -15.48
N PRO A 190 43.26 29.45 -16.41
CA PRO A 190 44.44 28.62 -16.15
C PRO A 190 45.53 29.41 -15.40
N ALA A 191 45.85 28.98 -14.18
CA ALA A 191 46.98 29.52 -13.41
C ALA A 191 48.29 28.74 -13.71
N PRO A 192 49.45 29.44 -13.69
CA PRO A 192 50.74 28.91 -14.16
C PRO A 192 51.46 28.01 -13.13
N PRO A 193 52.55 27.31 -13.52
CA PRO A 193 53.11 26.19 -12.77
C PRO A 193 54.12 26.64 -11.71
N SER A 194 54.13 26.01 -10.54
CA SER A 194 55.23 26.14 -9.57
C SER A 194 55.37 24.92 -8.64
N VAL A 195 56.46 24.18 -8.90
CA VAL A 195 57.53 23.57 -8.06
C VAL A 195 57.18 22.80 -6.75
N PRO A 196 57.79 21.61 -6.52
CA PRO A 196 57.56 20.76 -5.34
C PRO A 196 58.57 21.01 -4.20
N ILE A 197 58.10 21.07 -2.94
CA ILE A 197 58.93 20.94 -1.73
C ILE A 197 58.17 20.10 -0.69
N ALA A 198 58.90 19.16 -0.07
CA ALA A 198 58.43 18.13 0.86
C ALA A 198 58.58 18.59 2.35
N PRO A 199 58.52 17.71 3.38
CA PRO A 199 57.38 17.65 4.31
C PRO A 199 57.75 17.89 5.79
N ALA A 200 56.82 18.38 6.63
CA ALA A 200 56.82 18.11 8.09
C ALA A 200 55.53 18.57 8.81
N ALA A 201 54.95 17.61 9.56
CA ALA A 201 54.46 17.71 10.94
C ALA A 201 53.22 18.54 11.36
N VAL A 202 52.19 17.78 11.80
CA VAL A 202 51.48 17.84 13.12
C VAL A 202 50.28 18.81 13.32
N ARG A 203 49.07 18.18 13.29
CA ARG A 203 47.83 18.34 14.11
C ARG A 203 46.94 19.61 13.97
N PRO A 204 45.66 19.55 14.43
CA PRO A 204 44.55 18.63 14.14
C PRO A 204 43.25 19.39 13.73
N ASP A 205 42.12 18.68 13.62
CA ASP A 205 40.73 19.17 13.54
C ASP A 205 40.26 19.86 12.26
N PHE A 206 39.63 19.08 11.36
CA PHE A 206 38.55 19.57 10.50
C PHE A 206 37.55 18.44 10.22
N THR A 207 36.33 18.63 10.74
CA THR A 207 35.12 17.89 10.40
C THR A 207 34.74 18.12 8.93
N PRO A 208 34.39 17.08 8.14
CA PRO A 208 33.79 17.29 6.83
C PRO A 208 32.30 17.58 6.96
N HIS A 209 31.90 18.80 6.60
CA HIS A 209 30.52 19.12 6.23
C HIS A 209 30.10 18.27 5.03
N ALA A 210 29.18 17.33 5.25
CA ALA A 210 28.47 16.62 4.18
C ALA A 210 27.26 17.43 3.74
N LEU A 211 27.32 17.96 2.51
CA LEU A 211 26.26 18.68 1.83
C LEU A 211 25.30 17.71 1.11
N TYR A 212 24.00 17.92 1.39
CA TYR A 212 22.79 17.64 0.61
C TYR A 212 22.35 16.21 0.24
N GLY A 213 21.24 15.81 0.88
CA GLY A 213 19.95 15.78 0.17
C GLY A 213 19.51 14.46 -0.47
N ARG A 214 18.92 13.57 0.33
CA ARG A 214 18.12 12.41 -0.13
C ARG A 214 16.76 12.48 0.56
N PRO A 215 15.62 12.49 -0.15
CA PRO A 215 14.32 12.39 0.52
C PRO A 215 14.18 10.99 1.13
N ALA A 216 13.85 10.95 2.42
CA ALA A 216 13.59 9.73 3.18
C ALA A 216 12.44 8.95 2.53
N GLN A 217 12.69 7.67 2.21
CA GLN A 217 11.67 6.74 1.73
C GLN A 217 11.14 5.99 2.95
N TYR A 218 9.82 5.88 3.05
CA TYR A 218 9.12 5.18 4.14
C TYR A 218 9.66 3.75 4.30
N ALA A 219 10.25 3.46 5.46
CA ALA A 219 10.69 2.14 5.86
C ALA A 219 9.57 1.47 6.66
N GLN A 220 8.69 0.72 5.99
CA GLN A 220 7.83 -0.22 6.70
C GLN A 220 8.69 -1.41 7.15
N ALA A 221 8.83 -1.60 8.47
CA ALA A 221 9.51 -2.74 9.05
C ALA A 221 8.92 -4.06 8.52
N LEU A 222 9.78 -4.88 7.94
CA LEU A 222 9.47 -6.23 7.51
C LEU A 222 9.12 -7.08 8.73
N ARG A 223 7.89 -7.60 8.80
CA ARG A 223 7.53 -8.63 9.78
C ARG A 223 8.39 -9.87 9.54
N LEU A 224 9.14 -10.27 10.58
CA LEU A 224 9.77 -11.58 10.68
C LEU A 224 8.72 -12.60 11.14
N ASP A 225 8.24 -13.45 10.22
CA ASP A 225 7.56 -14.69 10.58
C ASP A 225 8.56 -15.57 11.35
N THR A 226 8.37 -15.72 12.66
CA THR A 226 9.32 -16.38 13.59
C THR A 226 8.82 -17.74 14.11
N SER A 227 8.01 -18.45 13.34
CA SER A 227 7.64 -19.84 13.66
C SER A 227 8.60 -20.83 12.98
N TYR A 228 9.59 -21.34 13.71
CA TYR A 228 10.44 -22.45 13.28
C TYR A 228 10.10 -23.71 14.10
N SER A 229 9.36 -24.63 13.49
CA SER A 229 9.35 -26.05 13.90
C SER A 229 9.26 -26.94 12.65
N SER A 230 10.37 -27.66 12.39
CA SER A 230 10.57 -28.80 11.48
C SER A 230 10.80 -28.56 9.96
N PRO A 231 11.60 -29.44 9.29
CA PRO A 231 12.36 -29.11 8.10
C PRO A 231 11.83 -29.80 6.82
N ALA A 232 11.48 -29.02 5.79
CA ALA A 232 11.65 -29.36 4.38
C ALA A 232 11.21 -28.19 3.46
N SER A 233 12.16 -27.69 2.66
CA SER A 233 11.94 -27.02 1.35
C SER A 233 11.48 -25.54 1.30
N PRO A 234 11.80 -24.81 0.20
CA PRO A 234 12.53 -23.55 0.32
C PRO A 234 11.84 -22.29 -0.25
N LEU A 235 12.47 -21.14 0.08
CA LEU A 235 12.51 -19.85 -0.61
C LEU A 235 11.20 -19.03 -0.68
N SER A 236 11.04 -18.13 0.30
CA SER A 236 10.08 -17.02 0.28
C SER A 236 10.82 -15.69 0.03
N GLY A 237 10.41 -15.00 -1.04
CA GLY A 237 10.98 -13.72 -1.48
C GLY A 237 10.40 -12.52 -0.71
N THR A 238 11.29 -11.55 -0.47
CA THR A 238 11.07 -10.23 0.16
C THR A 238 9.93 -9.41 -0.47
N PRO A 239 9.16 -8.61 0.31
CA PRO A 239 8.15 -7.70 -0.23
C PRO A 239 8.79 -6.39 -0.74
N LEU A 240 8.13 -5.74 -1.71
CA LEU A 240 8.54 -4.48 -2.33
C LEU A 240 7.79 -3.27 -1.75
N HIS A 241 8.56 -2.21 -1.50
CA HIS A 241 8.20 -0.87 -1.03
C HIS A 241 7.15 -0.15 -1.90
N SER A 242 6.31 0.67 -1.27
CA SER A 242 5.41 1.62 -1.94
C SER A 242 5.77 3.06 -1.57
N ASN A 243 6.41 3.76 -2.51
CA ASN A 243 6.52 5.22 -2.55
C ASN A 243 5.52 5.73 -3.58
N ASP A 244 4.34 6.17 -3.15
CA ASP A 244 3.46 7.00 -3.98
C ASP A 244 2.83 8.11 -3.13
N SER A 245 3.41 9.30 -3.23
CA SER A 245 2.74 10.58 -2.99
C SER A 245 3.29 11.61 -3.98
N PRO A 246 2.44 12.52 -4.48
CA PRO A 246 2.82 13.49 -5.51
C PRO A 246 3.69 14.59 -4.90
N VAL A 247 4.83 14.88 -5.54
CA VAL A 247 5.64 16.08 -5.27
C VAL A 247 5.01 17.23 -6.06
N ILE A 248 4.46 18.23 -5.37
CA ILE A 248 4.08 19.50 -5.98
C ILE A 248 5.32 20.40 -6.00
N PRO A 249 5.81 20.86 -7.16
CA PRO A 249 6.88 21.84 -7.19
C PRO A 249 6.31 23.21 -6.81
N VAL A 250 6.80 23.78 -5.70
CA VAL A 250 6.63 25.20 -5.37
C VAL A 250 7.58 25.98 -6.26
N TYR A 251 7.05 26.57 -7.34
CA TYR A 251 7.74 27.65 -8.04
C TYR A 251 7.50 28.94 -7.27
N GLY A 252 8.55 29.44 -6.61
CA GLY A 252 8.60 30.80 -6.12
C GLY A 252 8.56 31.76 -7.31
N ALA A 253 7.47 32.51 -7.45
CA ALA A 253 7.38 33.61 -8.40
C ALA A 253 8.07 34.84 -7.79
N SER A 254 9.30 35.09 -8.22
CA SER A 254 9.97 36.38 -8.07
C SER A 254 9.16 37.43 -8.84
N GLY A 255 8.68 38.44 -8.13
CA GLY A 255 8.02 39.58 -8.73
C GLY A 255 9.00 40.50 -9.45
N GLU A 256 8.69 40.86 -10.68
CA GLU A 256 9.09 42.12 -11.29
C GLU A 256 7.89 42.68 -12.04
N GLY A 257 7.45 43.85 -11.60
CA GLY A 257 6.21 44.47 -12.05
C GLY A 257 6.38 45.25 -13.34
N HIS A 258 5.30 45.36 -14.10
CA HIS A 258 5.01 46.55 -14.90
C HIS A 258 3.50 46.85 -14.87
N SER A 259 3.23 48.03 -14.32
CA SER A 259 1.98 48.77 -14.34
C SER A 259 1.63 49.27 -15.75
N ILE A 260 0.34 49.29 -16.10
CA ILE A 260 -0.45 50.27 -16.88
C ILE A 260 -1.88 49.67 -16.90
N GLY A 261 -2.87 50.19 -16.19
CA GLY A 261 -3.74 51.32 -16.57
C GLY A 261 -5.17 50.80 -16.76
N ARG A 262 -6.13 51.20 -15.90
CA ARG A 262 -7.35 51.99 -16.22
C ARG A 262 -8.15 51.48 -17.43
N ASP A 263 -9.47 51.28 -17.44
CA ASP A 263 -10.57 51.93 -16.70
C ASP A 263 -11.87 51.13 -16.98
N LEU A 264 -12.87 51.28 -16.08
CA LEU A 264 -14.34 51.38 -16.30
C LEU A 264 -15.04 50.34 -17.22
N GLY A 265 -16.06 49.56 -16.83
CA GLY A 265 -17.28 49.92 -16.11
C GLY A 265 -18.50 49.73 -17.04
N GLY A 266 -19.58 49.07 -16.56
CA GLY A 266 -20.95 49.31 -17.08
C GLY A 266 -21.73 48.16 -17.74
N SER A 267 -22.49 47.42 -16.92
CA SER A 267 -23.95 47.22 -16.92
C SER A 267 -24.84 47.27 -18.20
N ARG A 268 -25.89 46.41 -18.16
CA ARG A 268 -27.19 46.37 -18.91
C ARG A 268 -27.14 45.91 -20.38
N GLY A 269 -28.09 45.17 -20.95
CA GLY A 269 -29.45 44.75 -20.58
C GLY A 269 -30.41 44.92 -21.78
N GLY A 270 -31.26 43.92 -22.06
CA GLY A 270 -32.40 43.98 -23.03
C GLY A 270 -32.04 43.56 -24.47
N SER A 271 -32.53 42.44 -25.02
CA SER A 271 -33.89 42.16 -25.52
C SER A 271 -34.36 43.14 -26.61
N THR A 272 -34.57 42.64 -27.84
CA THR A 272 -35.84 42.66 -28.59
C THR A 272 -35.62 42.24 -30.06
N THR A 273 -36.55 41.41 -30.58
CA THR A 273 -37.14 41.39 -31.95
C THR A 273 -36.20 41.42 -33.17
N GLY A 274 -36.35 40.63 -34.23
CA GLY A 274 -37.46 39.83 -34.71
C GLY A 274 -37.30 39.66 -36.24
N THR A 275 -37.93 38.62 -36.75
CA THR A 275 -38.57 38.53 -38.08
C THR A 275 -37.76 38.42 -39.39
N LEU A 276 -37.97 37.24 -40.03
CA LEU A 276 -38.30 36.97 -41.45
C LEU A 276 -37.13 37.07 -42.46
N SER A 277 -36.86 36.11 -43.35
CA SER A 277 -37.79 35.63 -44.40
C SER A 277 -37.18 34.50 -45.27
N HIS A 278 -38.03 33.51 -45.59
CA HIS A 278 -38.29 32.90 -46.91
C HIS A 278 -37.20 32.25 -47.79
N SER A 279 -37.39 30.94 -48.08
CA SER A 279 -37.79 30.39 -49.41
C SER A 279 -38.02 28.87 -49.27
N LEU A 280 -39.23 28.32 -49.53
CA LEU A 280 -39.78 27.84 -50.82
C LEU A 280 -38.87 26.76 -51.48
N ALA A 281 -39.31 25.62 -52.00
CA ALA A 281 -40.56 24.88 -52.19
C ALA A 281 -40.09 23.44 -52.56
N GLY A 282 -40.78 22.32 -52.26
CA GLY A 282 -42.06 21.93 -52.86
C GLY A 282 -42.17 20.41 -53.02
N HIS A 283 -43.38 19.89 -52.77
CA HIS A 283 -44.06 18.77 -53.46
C HIS A 283 -43.48 17.34 -53.37
N MET A 284 -44.26 16.24 -53.29
CA MET A 284 -45.70 15.97 -53.30
C MET A 284 -45.94 14.51 -52.85
N GLY A 285 -47.06 14.26 -52.13
CA GLY A 285 -47.88 13.03 -52.05
C GLY A 285 -47.28 11.77 -51.39
N ALA A 286 -48.06 10.88 -50.77
CA ALA A 286 -49.47 10.85 -50.41
C ALA A 286 -49.69 9.75 -49.36
N ASP A 287 -50.79 9.88 -48.61
CA ASP A 287 -51.60 8.85 -47.95
C ASP A 287 -50.98 7.85 -46.96
N SER A 288 -51.35 7.97 -45.66
CA SER A 288 -52.21 6.97 -44.99
C SER A 288 -52.48 7.31 -43.51
N SER A 289 -53.69 6.95 -43.10
CA SER A 289 -54.36 7.23 -41.83
C SER A 289 -53.67 6.81 -40.52
N ALA A 290 -53.79 7.71 -39.55
CA ALA A 290 -54.19 7.52 -38.15
C ALA A 290 -53.53 6.43 -37.28
N THR A 291 -52.71 6.85 -36.30
CA THR A 291 -52.84 6.43 -34.88
C THR A 291 -52.01 7.29 -33.90
N LEU A 292 -52.67 7.82 -32.87
CA LEU A 292 -52.25 8.35 -31.55
C LEU A 292 -50.75 8.59 -31.22
N PRO A 293 -50.37 9.76 -30.66
CA PRO A 293 -49.07 9.95 -30.02
C PRO A 293 -49.08 9.39 -28.58
N ARG A 294 -48.25 8.38 -28.33
CA ARG A 294 -47.91 7.87 -27.00
C ARG A 294 -46.89 8.81 -26.35
N ILE A 295 -47.30 9.46 -25.27
CA ILE A 295 -46.41 10.22 -24.37
C ILE A 295 -45.46 9.22 -23.69
N THR A 296 -44.18 9.31 -24.01
CA THR A 296 -43.09 8.67 -23.25
C THR A 296 -42.45 9.72 -22.34
N PRO A 297 -42.21 9.43 -21.04
CA PRO A 297 -41.41 10.30 -20.19
C PRO A 297 -39.92 10.21 -20.58
N PRO A 298 -39.13 11.28 -20.39
CA PRO A 298 -37.71 11.26 -20.68
C PRO A 298 -36.98 10.36 -19.69
N VAL A 299 -36.23 9.38 -20.23
CA VAL A 299 -35.29 8.55 -19.50
C VAL A 299 -34.19 9.45 -18.95
N THR A 300 -34.13 9.54 -17.63
CA THR A 300 -33.04 10.14 -16.85
C THR A 300 -31.72 9.46 -17.19
N GLY A 301 -30.69 10.27 -17.45
CA GLY A 301 -29.36 9.83 -17.85
C GLY A 301 -28.68 8.87 -16.86
N LEU A 302 -27.83 8.01 -17.40
CA LEU A 302 -26.99 7.07 -16.67
C LEU A 302 -26.14 7.79 -15.60
N PRO A 303 -26.03 7.24 -14.38
CA PRO A 303 -25.13 7.79 -13.36
C PRO A 303 -23.70 7.71 -13.86
N SER A 304 -22.94 8.78 -13.64
CA SER A 304 -21.52 8.83 -14.00
C SER A 304 -20.74 7.75 -13.21
N VAL A 305 -19.64 7.26 -13.78
CA VAL A 305 -18.74 6.27 -13.14
C VAL A 305 -18.26 6.74 -11.76
N GLN A 306 -18.22 8.05 -11.50
CA GLN A 306 -17.87 8.62 -10.20
C GLN A 306 -18.98 8.44 -9.16
N GLN A 307 -20.25 8.46 -9.58
CA GLN A 307 -21.41 8.23 -8.72
C GLN A 307 -21.55 6.75 -8.34
N LEU A 308 -21.28 5.84 -9.29
CA LEU A 308 -21.21 4.41 -9.02
C LEU A 308 -20.06 4.05 -8.06
N GLY A 309 -18.92 4.75 -8.18
CA GLY A 309 -17.80 4.61 -7.24
C GLY A 309 -18.14 5.04 -5.81
N ALA A 310 -18.94 6.10 -5.66
CA ALA A 310 -19.42 6.57 -4.35
C ALA A 310 -20.46 5.60 -3.74
N GLU A 311 -21.35 5.04 -4.56
CA GLU A 311 -22.36 4.06 -4.12
C GLU A 311 -21.73 2.72 -3.71
N ILE A 312 -20.73 2.24 -4.45
CA ILE A 312 -19.98 1.02 -4.09
C ILE A 312 -19.12 1.26 -2.85
N GLY A 313 -18.52 2.44 -2.69
CA GLY A 313 -17.80 2.82 -1.48
C GLY A 313 -18.69 2.82 -0.23
N SER A 314 -19.93 3.32 -0.37
CA SER A 314 -20.95 3.30 0.69
C SER A 314 -21.39 1.87 1.04
N LEU A 315 -21.59 1.02 0.03
CA LEU A 315 -22.02 -0.38 0.23
C LEU A 315 -20.95 -1.22 0.96
N VAL A 316 -19.67 -1.00 0.64
CA VAL A 316 -18.55 -1.69 1.29
C VAL A 316 -18.33 -1.21 2.73
N SER A 317 -18.63 0.06 3.02
CA SER A 317 -18.60 0.58 4.40
C SER A 317 -19.69 -0.04 5.27
N HIS A 318 -20.88 -0.28 4.71
CA HIS A 318 -22.00 -0.90 5.42
C HIS A 318 -21.79 -2.39 5.77
N PHE A 319 -20.93 -3.11 5.03
CA PHE A 319 -20.65 -4.53 5.31
C PHE A 319 -19.56 -4.75 6.38
N LEU A 320 -18.79 -3.72 6.74
CA LEU A 320 -17.74 -3.80 7.77
C LEU A 320 -18.22 -3.39 9.17
N GLU A 321 -19.47 -2.92 9.32
CA GLU A 321 -20.01 -2.39 10.58
C GLU A 321 -20.91 -3.37 11.36
N ASP A 322 -21.01 -4.65 10.95
CA ASP A 322 -21.91 -5.60 11.62
C ASP A 322 -21.24 -6.25 12.85
N SER A 323 -21.09 -5.46 13.92
CA SER A 323 -21.08 -5.88 15.34
C SER A 323 -20.95 -4.68 16.29
N SER A 324 -21.83 -3.68 16.16
CA SER A 324 -22.29 -2.88 17.31
C SER A 324 -23.60 -2.19 16.96
N THR A 325 -24.49 -2.12 17.95
CA THR A 325 -25.88 -1.65 17.87
C THR A 325 -26.05 -0.34 17.12
N GLY A 326 -27.05 -0.31 16.23
CA GLY A 326 -27.25 0.73 15.24
C GLY A 326 -27.39 2.17 15.76
N GLU A 327 -26.53 3.02 15.23
CA GLU A 327 -26.74 4.47 15.12
C GLU A 327 -26.64 4.83 13.63
N ARG A 328 -27.76 5.27 13.06
CA ARG A 328 -27.91 5.57 11.63
C ARG A 328 -27.24 6.91 11.34
N TRP A 329 -26.05 6.88 10.75
CA TRP A 329 -25.33 8.09 10.34
C TRP A 329 -26.10 8.89 9.26
N PRO A 330 -26.19 10.23 9.37
CA PRO A 330 -26.81 11.05 8.34
C PRO A 330 -25.92 11.16 7.08
N THR A 331 -26.57 11.16 5.93
CA THR A 331 -26.00 11.22 4.57
C THR A 331 -25.17 12.50 4.35
N PRO A 332 -24.07 12.44 3.56
CA PRO A 332 -23.17 13.57 3.35
C PRO A 332 -23.77 14.55 2.34
N GLY A 333 -24.53 15.50 2.86
CA GLY A 333 -25.00 16.64 2.10
C GLY A 333 -25.60 17.63 3.08
N SER A 334 -24.84 18.68 3.40
CA SER A 334 -25.28 19.82 4.22
C SER A 334 -25.11 19.68 5.75
N TYR A 335 -23.88 19.64 6.25
CA TYR A 335 -23.56 20.19 7.58
C TYR A 335 -22.19 20.88 7.58
N GLY A 336 -22.14 22.08 8.13
CA GLY A 336 -20.93 22.90 8.20
C GLY A 336 -19.88 22.32 9.15
N GLY A 337 -18.68 22.10 8.62
CA GLY A 337 -17.43 22.56 9.23
C GLY A 337 -16.95 22.00 10.57
N GLN A 338 -17.55 20.95 11.13
CA GLN A 338 -16.98 20.29 12.32
C GLN A 338 -16.38 18.94 11.93
N LEU A 339 -15.13 18.70 12.35
CA LEU A 339 -14.50 17.39 12.24
C LEU A 339 -15.31 16.42 13.09
N GLN A 340 -16.05 15.53 12.44
CA GLN A 340 -16.68 14.41 13.12
C GLN A 340 -15.57 13.58 13.77
N GLN A 341 -15.69 13.33 15.07
CA GLN A 341 -14.71 12.64 15.90
C GLN A 341 -14.12 11.41 15.17
N ALA A 342 -12.80 11.39 14.94
CA ALA A 342 -12.21 10.32 14.13
C ALA A 342 -12.20 8.97 14.88
N LEU A 343 -12.13 9.01 16.21
CA LEU A 343 -12.24 7.84 17.07
C LEU A 343 -13.60 7.78 17.74
N ASP A 344 -14.13 6.56 17.91
CA ASP A 344 -15.22 6.30 18.84
C ASP A 344 -14.76 6.53 20.30
N ALA A 345 -15.71 6.83 21.18
CA ALA A 345 -15.43 7.18 22.58
C ALA A 345 -14.67 6.08 23.33
N GLU A 346 -14.96 4.80 23.05
CA GLU A 346 -14.29 3.66 23.67
C GLU A 346 -12.83 3.58 23.22
N THR A 347 -12.56 3.66 21.92
CA THR A 347 -11.19 3.64 21.37
C THR A 347 -10.40 4.86 21.84
N LEU A 348 -11.03 6.03 21.97
CA LEU A 348 -10.38 7.22 22.54
C LEU A 348 -10.00 7.02 24.01
N GLN A 349 -10.89 6.44 24.83
CA GLN A 349 -10.59 6.14 26.23
C GLN A 349 -9.49 5.08 26.37
N ALA A 350 -9.52 4.03 25.53
CA ALA A 350 -8.48 3.02 25.45
C ALA A 350 -7.13 3.66 25.11
N PHE A 351 -7.12 4.52 24.09
CA PHE A 351 -5.93 5.24 23.65
C PHE A 351 -5.34 6.13 24.74
N ARG A 352 -6.18 6.83 25.49
CA ARG A 352 -5.72 7.63 26.63
C ARG A 352 -5.13 6.79 27.74
N SER A 353 -5.80 5.71 28.15
CA SER A 353 -5.27 4.81 29.17
C SER A 353 -3.94 4.14 28.76
N TYR A 354 -3.73 3.99 27.45
CA TYR A 354 -2.49 3.48 26.88
C TYR A 354 -1.34 4.49 26.94
N ILE A 355 -1.60 5.77 26.66
CA ILE A 355 -0.57 6.83 26.77
C ILE A 355 -0.31 7.21 28.23
N TYR A 356 -1.37 7.29 29.03
CA TYR A 356 -1.33 7.73 30.42
C TYR A 356 -1.78 6.58 31.34
N PRO A 357 -0.84 5.77 31.86
CA PRO A 357 -1.17 4.62 32.71
C PRO A 357 -1.95 4.96 33.99
N SER A 358 -1.95 6.24 34.39
CA SER A 358 -2.75 6.75 35.51
C SER A 358 -4.25 6.86 35.21
N GLU A 359 -4.64 6.89 33.93
CA GLU A 359 -6.03 7.02 33.52
C GLU A 359 -6.74 5.67 33.45
N ARG A 360 -8.02 5.65 33.83
CA ARG A 360 -8.85 4.43 33.77
C ARG A 360 -9.46 4.29 32.38
N GLY A 361 -9.18 3.18 31.72
CA GLY A 361 -9.79 2.83 30.44
C GLY A 361 -9.93 1.32 30.27
N PRO A 362 -10.68 0.89 29.24
CA PRO A 362 -10.74 -0.51 28.87
C PRO A 362 -9.34 -1.01 28.50
N LYS A 363 -8.99 -2.23 28.94
CA LYS A 363 -7.72 -2.86 28.57
C LYS A 363 -7.83 -3.44 27.17
N TRP A 364 -7.10 -2.85 26.24
CA TRP A 364 -7.05 -3.30 24.85
C TRP A 364 -5.74 -4.04 24.59
N ASP A 365 -5.79 -5.00 23.67
CA ASP A 365 -4.57 -5.52 23.06
C ASP A 365 -3.85 -4.38 22.32
N GLU A 366 -2.58 -4.16 22.65
CA GLU A 366 -1.79 -3.04 22.12
C GLU A 366 -1.74 -3.06 20.59
N GLN A 367 -1.59 -4.25 19.98
CA GLN A 367 -1.51 -4.37 18.52
C GLN A 367 -2.85 -4.04 17.86
N MET A 368 -3.97 -4.47 18.46
CA MET A 368 -5.30 -4.13 18.00
C MET A 368 -5.57 -2.63 18.09
N LEU A 369 -5.22 -2.01 19.22
CA LEU A 369 -5.36 -0.57 19.44
C LEU A 369 -4.53 0.22 18.42
N LEU A 370 -3.23 -0.06 18.29
CA LEU A 370 -2.35 0.64 17.34
C LEU A 370 -2.81 0.48 15.88
N ARG A 371 -3.40 -0.66 15.50
CA ARG A 371 -4.00 -0.83 14.17
C ARG A 371 -5.23 0.04 13.99
N ARG A 372 -6.15 0.07 14.96
CA ARG A 372 -7.34 0.93 14.89
C ARG A 372 -6.97 2.41 14.80
N LEU A 373 -6.00 2.85 15.59
CA LEU A 373 -5.48 4.22 15.55
C LEU A 373 -4.90 4.57 14.17
N GLU A 374 -4.08 3.67 13.59
CA GLU A 374 -3.54 3.86 12.25
C GLU A 374 -4.63 3.91 11.17
N THR A 375 -5.63 3.02 11.24
CA THR A 375 -6.78 3.01 10.32
C THR A 375 -7.58 4.31 10.43
N ALA A 376 -7.92 4.74 11.64
CA ALA A 376 -8.63 6.00 11.86
C ALA A 376 -7.85 7.21 11.33
N TRP A 377 -6.53 7.24 11.53
CA TRP A 377 -5.68 8.29 10.98
C TRP A 377 -5.69 8.29 9.44
N ARG A 378 -5.49 7.13 8.82
CA ARG A 378 -5.39 7.01 7.35
C ARG A 378 -6.72 7.26 6.65
N ASP A 379 -7.82 6.80 7.21
CA ASP A 379 -9.12 6.79 6.54
C ASP A 379 -9.99 7.99 6.92
N LYS A 380 -9.86 8.53 8.13
CA LYS A 380 -10.68 9.66 8.58
C LYS A 380 -9.87 10.95 8.58
N VAL A 381 -8.76 11.01 9.33
CA VAL A 381 -7.99 12.25 9.50
C VAL A 381 -7.38 12.75 8.18
N ARG A 382 -6.71 11.86 7.42
CA ARG A 382 -6.13 12.23 6.10
C ARG A 382 -7.19 12.63 5.08
N ASN A 383 -8.32 11.92 5.04
CA ASN A 383 -9.37 12.20 4.05
C ASN A 383 -10.10 13.51 4.39
N TRP A 384 -10.32 13.78 5.69
CA TRP A 384 -10.81 15.07 6.12
C TRP A 384 -9.85 16.20 5.75
N HIS A 385 -8.54 16.04 6.04
CA HIS A 385 -7.56 17.07 5.70
C HIS A 385 -7.53 17.30 4.19
N LYS A 386 -7.58 16.27 3.34
CA LYS A 386 -7.67 16.45 1.88
C LYS A 386 -8.89 17.29 1.45
N GLY A 387 -10.01 17.18 2.17
CA GLY A 387 -11.22 17.96 1.90
C GLY A 387 -11.13 19.41 2.38
N THR A 388 -10.41 19.68 3.48
CA THR A 388 -10.27 21.02 4.09
C THR A 388 -9.00 21.77 3.66
N ALA A 389 -8.01 21.07 3.11
CA ALA A 389 -6.66 21.55 2.78
C ALA A 389 -6.55 22.54 1.63
N ALA A 390 -7.66 23.06 1.10
CA ALA A 390 -7.61 24.20 0.20
C ALA A 390 -7.12 25.50 0.89
N ALA A 391 -7.00 25.52 2.23
CA ALA A 391 -6.83 26.76 3.00
C ALA A 391 -5.47 26.99 3.73
N GLY A 392 -4.42 26.19 3.51
CA GLY A 392 -3.05 26.67 3.73
C GLY A 392 -2.22 26.16 4.92
N ASN A 393 -2.47 24.95 5.44
CA ASN A 393 -1.61 24.37 6.51
C ASN A 393 -1.05 22.96 6.19
N ALA A 394 -0.65 22.74 4.93
CA ALA A 394 -0.21 21.42 4.46
C ALA A 394 1.10 20.94 5.11
N ALA A 395 2.02 21.86 5.44
CA ALA A 395 3.31 21.54 6.05
C ALA A 395 3.15 20.99 7.47
N SER A 396 2.40 21.67 8.32
CA SER A 396 2.15 21.19 9.70
C SER A 396 1.39 19.87 9.71
N PHE A 397 0.44 19.67 8.80
CA PHE A 397 -0.25 18.39 8.67
C PHE A 397 0.71 17.27 8.23
N ALA A 398 1.60 17.54 7.28
CA ALA A 398 2.62 16.57 6.87
C ALA A 398 3.56 16.21 8.04
N ALA A 399 3.92 17.18 8.88
CA ALA A 399 4.70 16.95 10.09
C ALA A 399 3.91 16.10 11.11
N CYS A 400 2.63 16.41 11.36
CA CYS A 400 1.75 15.61 12.23
C CYS A 400 1.59 14.17 11.71
N ASP A 401 1.39 14.00 10.40
CA ASP A 401 1.25 12.71 9.75
C ASP A 401 2.50 11.85 9.90
N ARG A 402 3.66 12.45 9.67
CA ARG A 402 4.95 11.78 9.84
C ARG A 402 5.22 11.44 11.31
N ALA A 403 4.97 12.37 12.23
CA ALA A 403 5.13 12.17 13.67
C ALA A 403 4.28 10.99 14.16
N PHE A 404 2.99 11.00 13.82
CA PHE A 404 2.04 9.99 14.26
C PHE A 404 2.40 8.59 13.75
N LEU A 405 2.70 8.45 12.45
CA LEU A 405 3.06 7.15 11.89
C LEU A 405 4.40 6.64 12.39
N THR A 406 5.40 7.51 12.54
CA THR A 406 6.70 7.12 13.12
C THR A 406 6.52 6.65 14.57
N TRP A 407 5.64 7.29 15.33
CA TRP A 407 5.31 6.87 16.69
C TRP A 407 4.62 5.49 16.73
N ILE A 408 3.65 5.22 15.85
CA ILE A 408 3.01 3.89 15.74
C ILE A 408 4.06 2.81 15.42
N GLU A 409 4.96 3.07 14.47
CA GLU A 409 6.02 2.14 14.09
C GLU A 409 7.02 1.93 15.23
N LEU A 410 7.39 2.99 15.94
CA LEU A 410 8.24 2.92 17.13
C LEU A 410 7.62 2.04 18.22
N ARG A 411 6.33 2.20 18.53
CA ARG A 411 5.64 1.36 19.52
C ARG A 411 5.64 -0.12 19.14
N ARG A 412 5.35 -0.43 17.88
CA ARG A 412 5.40 -1.81 17.37
C ARG A 412 6.82 -2.39 17.47
N HIS A 413 7.83 -1.61 17.11
CA HIS A 413 9.23 -2.03 17.17
C HIS A 413 9.72 -2.28 18.58
N LEU A 414 9.33 -1.45 19.55
CA LEU A 414 9.65 -1.68 20.96
C LEU A 414 9.05 -2.99 21.49
N ALA A 415 7.80 -3.30 21.09
CA ALA A 415 7.19 -4.59 21.42
C ALA A 415 7.93 -5.77 20.77
N ASP A 416 8.39 -5.62 19.51
CA ASP A 416 9.18 -6.64 18.83
C ASP A 416 10.55 -6.87 19.52
N LEU A 417 11.19 -5.79 20.00
CA LEU A 417 12.43 -5.86 20.79
C LEU A 417 12.22 -6.59 22.13
N GLU A 418 11.15 -6.24 22.85
CA GLU A 418 10.80 -6.89 24.12
C GLU A 418 10.50 -8.38 23.92
N GLN A 419 9.72 -8.71 22.89
CA GLN A 419 9.40 -10.09 22.57
C GLN A 419 10.64 -10.90 22.15
N ALA A 420 11.54 -10.31 21.36
CA ALA A 420 12.80 -10.95 21.00
C ALA A 420 13.68 -11.20 22.24
N ASN A 421 13.79 -10.21 23.13
CA ASN A 421 14.53 -10.33 24.39
C ASN A 421 13.94 -11.43 25.29
N GLU A 422 12.61 -11.50 25.43
CA GLU A 422 11.96 -12.54 26.23
C GLU A 422 12.20 -13.94 25.65
N ARG A 423 12.13 -14.10 24.32
CA ARG A 423 12.47 -15.37 23.66
C ARG A 423 13.92 -15.77 23.92
N TRP A 424 14.87 -14.85 23.76
CA TRP A 424 16.28 -15.15 24.00
C TRP A 424 16.58 -15.48 25.47
N ARG A 425 15.76 -15.01 26.43
CA ARG A 425 15.85 -15.39 27.84
C ARG A 425 15.25 -16.77 28.14
N GLN A 426 14.25 -17.19 27.39
CA GLN A 426 13.59 -18.49 27.56
C GLN A 426 14.33 -19.63 26.84
N GLU A 427 15.20 -19.31 25.89
CA GLU A 427 16.08 -20.30 25.26
C GLU A 427 17.03 -20.91 26.30
N PRO A 428 17.19 -22.25 26.35
CA PRO A 428 18.02 -22.90 27.35
C PRO A 428 19.50 -22.45 27.22
N GLU A 429 20.02 -21.81 28.26
CA GLU A 429 21.43 -21.40 28.34
C GLU A 429 22.34 -22.65 28.43
N GLY A 430 23.18 -22.89 27.41
CA GLY A 430 24.24 -23.92 27.45
C GLY A 430 24.79 -24.34 26.08
N ASP A 431 25.82 -25.20 26.10
CA ASP A 431 26.52 -25.83 24.95
C ASP A 431 25.59 -26.60 23.96
N GLN A 432 24.27 -26.59 24.17
CA GLN A 432 23.27 -27.25 23.34
C GLN A 432 22.54 -26.31 22.38
N ALA A 433 22.78 -24.99 22.44
CA ALA A 433 22.28 -24.09 21.40
C ALA A 433 22.93 -24.48 20.07
N SER A 434 22.14 -24.99 19.14
CA SER A 434 22.62 -25.34 17.81
C SER A 434 23.20 -24.09 17.15
N ASP A 435 24.34 -24.20 16.46
CA ASP A 435 24.95 -23.09 15.71
C ASP A 435 23.90 -22.40 14.81
N ALA A 436 22.96 -23.16 14.25
CA ALA A 436 21.83 -22.61 13.48
C ALA A 436 20.92 -21.65 14.29
N GLN A 437 20.66 -21.93 15.56
CA GLN A 437 19.85 -21.06 16.44
C GLN A 437 20.62 -19.78 16.77
N LEU A 438 21.92 -19.89 17.06
CA LEU A 438 22.77 -18.73 17.29
C LEU A 438 22.83 -17.81 16.06
N GLN A 439 23.02 -18.39 14.87
CA GLN A 439 23.00 -17.64 13.61
C GLN A 439 21.63 -16.97 13.36
N ALA A 440 20.53 -17.66 13.66
CA ALA A 440 19.18 -17.08 13.54
C ALA A 440 18.97 -15.90 14.50
N ARG A 441 19.45 -16.01 15.74
CA ARG A 441 19.44 -14.91 16.73
C ARG A 441 20.24 -13.71 16.25
N ILE A 442 21.46 -13.93 15.75
CA ILE A 442 22.31 -12.87 15.20
C ILE A 442 21.60 -12.18 14.02
N ALA A 443 21.02 -12.96 13.09
CA ALA A 443 20.31 -12.40 11.94
C ALA A 443 19.07 -11.59 12.36
N GLN A 444 18.29 -12.10 13.32
CA GLN A 444 17.14 -11.38 13.88
C GLN A 444 17.57 -10.09 14.57
N HIS A 445 18.61 -10.14 15.40
CA HIS A 445 19.16 -8.98 16.09
C HIS A 445 19.65 -7.91 15.11
N LYS A 446 20.42 -8.28 14.08
CA LYS A 446 20.87 -7.33 13.03
C LYS A 446 19.69 -6.67 12.31
N THR A 447 18.62 -7.43 12.06
CA THR A 447 17.39 -6.90 11.46
C THR A 447 16.73 -5.87 12.38
N LEU A 448 16.58 -6.19 13.67
CA LEU A 448 16.02 -5.28 14.68
C LEU A 448 16.86 -4.00 14.82
N MET A 449 18.19 -4.10 14.84
CA MET A 449 19.08 -2.93 14.89
C MET A 449 18.99 -2.07 13.63
N SER A 450 18.77 -2.67 12.45
CA SER A 450 18.53 -1.90 11.23
C SER A 450 17.23 -1.09 11.32
N VAL A 451 16.14 -1.70 11.81
CA VAL A 451 14.86 -1.01 12.00
C VAL A 451 14.98 0.11 13.04
N SER A 452 15.70 -0.13 14.15
CA SER A 452 16.02 0.91 15.14
C SER A 452 16.71 2.12 14.49
N ARG A 453 17.71 1.90 13.61
CA ARG A 453 18.41 2.98 12.91
C ARG A 453 17.49 3.80 12.01
N ASP A 454 16.61 3.13 11.28
CA ASP A 454 15.65 3.80 10.38
C ASP A 454 14.64 4.64 11.17
N LEU A 455 14.15 4.13 12.31
CA LEU A 455 13.24 4.87 13.20
C LEU A 455 13.90 6.09 13.83
N VAL A 456 15.12 5.95 14.37
CA VAL A 456 15.89 7.06 14.95
C VAL A 456 16.10 8.14 13.89
N ARG A 457 16.51 7.75 12.69
CA ARG A 457 16.69 8.69 11.57
C ARG A 457 15.38 9.37 11.17
N SER A 458 14.28 8.63 11.08
CA SER A 458 12.98 9.20 10.71
C SER A 458 12.52 10.26 11.71
N TRP A 459 12.75 10.02 13.01
CA TRP A 459 12.44 10.96 14.08
C TRP A 459 13.38 12.17 14.10
N ASP A 460 14.68 11.98 13.85
CA ASP A 460 15.65 13.07 13.74
C ASP A 460 15.33 14.00 12.56
N ASP A 461 15.03 13.41 11.40
CA ASP A 461 14.60 14.16 10.22
C ASP A 461 13.33 14.98 10.50
N LEU A 462 12.40 14.44 11.29
CA LEU A 462 11.21 15.15 11.74
C LEU A 462 11.60 16.30 12.68
N ALA A 463 12.40 16.05 13.71
CA ALA A 463 12.85 17.08 14.64
C ALA A 463 13.55 18.24 13.93
N ALA A 464 14.49 17.93 13.02
CA ALA A 464 15.18 18.93 12.22
C ALA A 464 14.23 19.71 11.29
N SER A 465 13.21 19.05 10.72
CA SER A 465 12.22 19.73 9.87
C SER A 465 11.36 20.74 10.64
N VAL A 466 11.06 20.47 11.91
CA VAL A 466 10.26 21.37 12.76
C VAL A 466 11.13 22.51 13.30
N GLU A 467 12.40 22.25 13.64
CA GLU A 467 13.35 23.28 14.09
C GLU A 467 13.69 24.29 12.97
N GLY A 468 13.86 23.81 11.73
CA GLY A 468 14.22 24.65 10.58
C GLY A 468 13.15 25.66 10.15
N GLU A 469 11.88 25.47 10.52
CA GLU A 469 10.81 26.44 10.24
C GLU A 469 10.80 27.62 11.22
N GLY A 470 11.57 27.55 12.32
CA GLY A 470 11.55 28.52 13.43
C GLY A 470 12.56 29.65 13.39
N GLU A 471 13.54 29.67 12.46
CA GLU A 471 14.66 30.64 12.49
C GLU A 471 14.24 32.11 12.20
N GLY A 472 12.98 32.39 11.85
CA GLY A 472 12.50 33.71 11.47
C GLY A 472 11.68 34.50 12.51
N GLY A 473 11.26 33.90 13.62
CA GLY A 473 10.39 34.59 14.58
C GLY A 473 10.42 33.93 15.95
N GLY A 474 10.67 34.71 17.01
CA GLY A 474 10.90 34.26 18.39
C GLY A 474 9.74 33.57 19.12
N GLY A 475 8.98 32.71 18.43
CA GLY A 475 8.07 31.76 19.04
C GLY A 475 8.85 30.60 19.65
N ALA A 476 8.38 30.10 20.79
CA ALA A 476 8.90 28.89 21.40
C ALA A 476 8.88 27.75 20.36
N GLY A 477 10.06 27.23 20.00
CA GLY A 477 10.22 26.21 18.96
C GLY A 477 9.32 25.01 19.23
N LEU A 478 8.50 24.64 18.26
CA LEU A 478 7.72 23.41 18.31
C LEU A 478 8.69 22.23 18.35
N THR A 479 8.56 21.35 19.33
CA THR A 479 9.33 20.11 19.37
C THR A 479 8.61 19.01 18.57
N ALA A 480 9.33 17.97 18.13
CA ALA A 480 8.69 16.81 17.48
C ALA A 480 7.63 16.16 18.39
N ASP A 481 7.86 16.13 19.71
CA ASP A 481 6.89 15.65 20.69
C ASP A 481 5.63 16.54 20.73
N ALA A 482 5.77 17.86 20.59
CA ALA A 482 4.64 18.79 20.51
C ALA A 482 3.82 18.60 19.22
N VAL A 483 4.49 18.35 18.09
CA VAL A 483 3.82 18.00 16.81
C VAL A 483 3.07 16.67 16.93
N LEU A 484 3.62 15.69 17.63
CA LEU A 484 2.92 14.43 17.92
C LEU A 484 1.68 14.66 18.80
N VAL A 485 1.77 15.50 19.83
CA VAL A 485 0.59 15.89 20.63
C VAL A 485 -0.47 16.55 19.76
N GLN A 486 -0.08 17.43 18.84
CA GLN A 486 -1.01 18.04 17.88
C GLN A 486 -1.69 16.98 17.01
N ALA A 487 -0.97 15.94 16.59
CA ALA A 487 -1.57 14.80 15.89
C ALA A 487 -2.60 14.08 16.77
N PHE A 488 -2.34 13.87 18.07
CA PHE A 488 -3.33 13.27 18.96
C PHE A 488 -4.59 14.12 19.12
N VAL A 489 -4.45 15.44 19.21
CA VAL A 489 -5.59 16.37 19.23
C VAL A 489 -6.42 16.26 17.96
N LEU A 490 -5.76 16.21 16.78
CA LEU A 490 -6.44 16.02 15.50
C LEU A 490 -7.18 14.68 15.42
N LEU A 491 -6.59 13.61 15.97
CA LEU A 491 -7.20 12.29 16.00
C LEU A 491 -8.37 12.21 16.99
N ALA A 492 -8.27 12.88 18.13
CA ALA A 492 -9.34 12.98 19.13
C ALA A 492 -10.53 13.82 18.63
N GLY A 493 -10.28 14.72 17.68
CA GLY A 493 -11.25 15.64 17.13
C GLY A 493 -11.50 16.90 17.97
N ASP A 494 -10.62 17.19 18.92
CA ASP A 494 -10.69 18.35 19.81
C ASP A 494 -10.13 19.62 19.16
N THR A 495 -10.57 19.94 17.94
CA THR A 495 -10.08 21.13 17.21
C THR A 495 -10.74 22.44 17.64
N THR A 496 -11.80 22.41 18.46
CA THR A 496 -12.56 23.60 18.85
C THR A 496 -12.13 24.13 20.22
N PRO A 497 -11.59 25.36 20.31
CA PRO A 497 -11.53 26.06 21.59
C PRO A 497 -12.96 26.25 22.11
N ALA A 498 -13.13 26.03 23.41
CA ALA A 498 -14.40 25.92 24.13
C ALA A 498 -15.24 27.21 24.17
N THR A 499 -15.72 27.71 23.03
CA THR A 499 -16.53 28.94 22.94
C THR A 499 -18.00 28.74 22.61
N THR A 500 -18.47 27.51 22.35
CA THR A 500 -19.90 27.26 22.08
C THR A 500 -20.57 26.67 23.31
N ALA A 501 -21.20 27.55 24.10
CA ALA A 501 -21.88 27.25 25.35
C ALA A 501 -22.99 26.20 25.19
N GLY A 502 -22.91 25.08 25.92
CA GLY A 502 -24.06 24.18 26.08
C GLY A 502 -23.78 22.83 26.73
N THR A 503 -22.64 22.20 26.48
CA THR A 503 -22.29 20.88 27.03
C THR A 503 -20.85 20.89 27.53
N ALA A 504 -20.68 20.98 28.84
CA ALA A 504 -19.40 21.10 29.53
C ALA A 504 -18.65 19.76 29.61
N THR A 505 -18.21 19.24 28.47
CA THR A 505 -17.15 18.22 28.47
C THR A 505 -15.84 18.97 28.55
N GLU A 506 -15.10 18.82 29.65
CA GLU A 506 -13.78 19.44 29.79
C GLU A 506 -12.87 19.06 28.61
N PRO A 507 -12.15 20.01 28.00
CA PRO A 507 -11.28 19.71 26.87
C PRO A 507 -10.23 18.69 27.29
N LEU A 508 -10.06 17.64 26.49
CA LEU A 508 -9.08 16.61 26.81
C LEU A 508 -7.67 17.19 26.75
N ILE A 509 -7.00 17.19 27.90
CA ILE A 509 -5.62 17.67 28.00
C ILE A 509 -4.70 16.54 27.52
N TRP A 510 -3.84 16.86 26.54
CA TRP A 510 -2.80 15.98 26.02
C TRP A 510 -1.45 16.50 26.51
N THR A 511 -0.82 15.75 27.42
CA THR A 511 0.52 16.05 27.92
C THR A 511 1.57 15.54 26.93
N PRO A 512 2.65 16.31 26.65
CA PRO A 512 3.77 15.85 25.85
C PRO A 512 4.29 14.49 26.31
N MET A 513 4.49 13.60 25.34
CA MET A 513 5.13 12.31 25.57
C MET A 513 6.64 12.46 25.42
N ASN A 514 7.42 11.75 26.24
CA ASN A 514 8.89 11.73 26.13
C ASN A 514 9.37 10.82 24.99
N VAL A 515 8.84 10.95 23.77
CA VAL A 515 9.24 10.08 22.65
C VAL A 515 10.68 10.37 22.24
N ALA A 516 11.10 11.64 22.29
CA ALA A 516 12.50 12.02 22.10
C ALA A 516 13.46 11.32 23.08
N GLU A 517 13.03 11.02 24.31
CA GLU A 517 13.84 10.28 25.28
C GLU A 517 14.00 8.82 24.90
N THR A 518 12.91 8.17 24.47
CA THR A 518 12.94 6.80 23.96
C THR A 518 13.82 6.67 22.72
N VAL A 519 13.74 7.63 21.80
CA VAL A 519 14.58 7.66 20.59
C VAL A 519 16.05 7.87 20.95
N ARG A 520 16.34 8.73 21.94
CA ARG A 520 17.71 8.93 22.44
C ARG A 520 18.26 7.66 23.09
N TRP A 521 17.45 6.95 23.87
CA TRP A 521 17.80 5.65 24.43
C TRP A 521 18.13 4.65 23.32
N LEU A 522 17.28 4.52 22.29
CA LEU A 522 17.55 3.65 21.14
C LEU A 522 18.85 4.00 20.43
N ARG A 523 19.16 5.30 20.28
CA ARG A 523 20.44 5.76 19.71
C ARG A 523 21.64 5.28 20.53
N GLY A 524 21.59 5.44 21.85
CA GLY A 524 22.68 4.99 22.73
C GLY A 524 22.94 3.49 22.60
N HIS A 525 21.88 2.68 22.50
CA HIS A 525 22.00 1.24 22.24
C HIS A 525 22.63 0.91 20.89
N LEU A 526 22.29 1.68 19.84
CA LEU A 526 22.89 1.49 18.51
C LEU A 526 24.36 1.87 18.46
N GLU A 527 24.76 2.92 19.18
CA GLU A 527 26.15 3.34 19.30
C GLU A 527 26.98 2.30 20.07
N GLN A 528 26.43 1.78 21.17
CA GLN A 528 27.06 0.68 21.91
C GLN A 528 27.23 -0.57 21.03
N PHE A 529 26.18 -0.97 20.31
CA PHE A 529 26.24 -2.12 19.41
C PHE A 529 27.28 -1.94 18.29
N ALA A 530 27.36 -0.75 17.70
CA ALA A 530 28.36 -0.46 16.68
C ALA A 530 29.80 -0.52 17.23
N ALA A 531 30.02 -0.12 18.48
CA ALA A 531 31.31 -0.26 19.15
C ALA A 531 31.67 -1.73 19.40
N GLU A 532 30.72 -2.54 19.87
CA GLU A 532 30.90 -3.99 20.10
C GLU A 532 31.20 -4.75 18.80
N GLU A 533 30.52 -4.41 17.69
CA GLU A 533 30.79 -5.02 16.37
C GLU A 533 32.20 -4.65 15.86
N ALA A 534 32.64 -3.40 16.06
CA ALA A 534 33.99 -2.98 15.71
C ALA A 534 35.06 -3.71 16.53
N GLU A 535 34.87 -3.88 17.84
CA GLU A 535 35.78 -4.63 18.71
C GLU A 535 35.84 -6.13 18.35
N ALA A 536 34.69 -6.74 17.99
CA ALA A 536 34.63 -8.14 17.59
C ALA A 536 35.38 -8.40 16.26
N ASP A 537 35.23 -7.50 15.29
CA ASP A 537 35.96 -7.55 14.02
C ASP A 537 37.48 -7.38 14.24
N GLU A 538 37.89 -6.51 15.16
CA GLU A 538 39.31 -6.36 15.55
C GLU A 538 39.85 -7.59 16.28
N GLY A 539 39.07 -8.22 17.17
CA GLY A 539 39.46 -9.44 17.88
C GLY A 539 39.68 -10.64 16.96
N LEU A 540 38.86 -10.77 15.90
CA LEU A 540 39.02 -11.79 14.86
C LEU A 540 40.31 -11.61 14.03
N LEU A 541 40.80 -10.37 13.88
CA LEU A 541 42.07 -10.08 13.19
C LEU A 541 43.30 -10.47 14.04
N TYR A 542 43.23 -10.38 15.36
CA TYR A 542 44.33 -10.79 16.25
C TYR A 542 44.50 -12.32 16.35
N VAL A 543 43.41 -13.09 16.33
CA VAL A 543 43.49 -14.57 16.34
C VAL A 543 44.10 -15.10 15.03
N ARG A 544 43.83 -14.42 13.90
CA ARG A 544 44.35 -14.83 12.59
C ARG A 544 45.84 -14.52 12.40
N THR A 545 46.39 -13.54 13.12
CA THR A 545 47.80 -13.15 13.02
C THR A 545 48.70 -13.84 14.06
N GLY A 546 48.13 -14.40 15.14
CA GLY A 546 48.88 -15.11 16.20
C GLY A 546 49.20 -16.59 15.95
N SER A 547 48.59 -17.24 14.95
CA SER A 547 48.78 -18.69 14.67
C SER A 547 49.96 -19.00 13.72
N GLY A 548 50.71 -17.99 13.27
CA GLY A 548 51.74 -18.12 12.23
C GLY A 548 53.18 -18.34 12.70
N GLY A 549 53.44 -18.67 13.97
CA GLY A 549 54.81 -18.70 14.50
C GLY A 549 55.06 -19.72 15.61
N ARG A 550 55.12 -21.01 15.25
CA ARG A 550 55.92 -22.05 15.93
C ARG A 550 56.07 -23.24 15.00
N THR A 551 57.11 -23.20 14.18
CA THR A 551 57.79 -24.37 13.61
C THR A 551 59.21 -24.37 14.13
#